data_AF-A0A4R8LG97-F1
#
_entry.id   AF-A0A4R8LG97-F1
#
_cell.length_a   1.000
_cell.length_b   1.000
_cell.length_c   1.000
_cell.angle_alpha   90.00
_cell.angle_beta   90.00
_cell.angle_gamma   90.00
#
_symmetry.space_group_name_H-M   'P 1'
#
loop_
_entity.id
_entity.type
_entity.pdbx_description
1 polymer ?
#
loop_
_entity_poly.entity_id
_entity_poly.type
_entity_poly.pdbx_seq_one_letter_code
_entity_poly.pdbx_strand_id
1 'polypeptide(L)'
;MNKSKSLPGIIVRWIWFVFWALFVNAIYVWVLRPLVDDLALYGVLLVAAIGVVWLTTIDRTLRRSWVSYTLFVLMLAQGFATLSFGSTAKLIAVTVVMVLGLWIMAIWFGRTRPWASLLGGIAVILSQLWLPLNDWAFLPHFRVLDDSHVNLQAQNSPEAPMAIVPTNGSDAIITIDGYVPSSTELEQMALSATDSPDALFNVLQTADGEYQIIELKDVNGKLKKVNPTPAELAEVNPMDLVRAFFPYEKANWYVSNGRIYEYLTPYLTDSEAVQAALDPAAYPASFQAIANQAAAAETTNWDDCLAQLGVAPHRSGVYVQNDQLLGTDAGHAISIPVKASSVVGIGHFTSSRSDQVLLVGNNALHIVDLQTGSVVATYRGTVDSPVPNDIEIGPITKGGRDAVFVNASPAYILTVGANGQWQRVYTATSPTFRFETVLSDGQGAPEIVTNDPSMIRNSPIRYFSAYRFIPGANGHGQLVRDWRVFRTNVVNVTPLRLSASAPNALALDIYGTGDYLVIARSHWPLLQLSCVALALIFIGGWLYRPSRRKEGERR
;
A
#
# COMPACT_ATOMS: atom_id res chain seq x y z
N MET A 1 -42.76 -3.72 45.32
CA MET A 1 -42.65 -4.82 44.33
C MET A 1 -41.49 -4.54 43.38
N ASN A 2 -40.31 -5.09 43.71
CA ASN A 2 -39.13 -5.04 42.86
C ASN A 2 -39.35 -5.95 41.64
N LYS A 3 -39.52 -5.36 40.46
CA LYS A 3 -39.35 -6.12 39.21
C LYS A 3 -37.90 -6.56 39.13
N SER A 4 -37.65 -7.80 39.55
CA SER A 4 -36.48 -8.59 39.17
C SER A 4 -36.27 -8.40 37.66
N LYS A 5 -35.31 -7.55 37.28
CA LYS A 5 -34.83 -7.49 35.91
C LYS A 5 -34.08 -8.81 35.74
N SER A 6 -34.71 -9.79 35.11
CA SER A 6 -34.08 -11.05 34.76
C SER A 6 -32.72 -10.76 34.13
N LEU A 7 -31.64 -11.27 34.74
CA LEU A 7 -30.25 -11.24 34.26
C LEU A 7 -30.08 -11.28 32.73
N PRO A 8 -30.82 -12.13 31.96
CA PRO A 8 -30.75 -12.13 30.49
C PRO A 8 -31.02 -10.77 29.83
N GLY A 9 -31.95 -9.97 30.36
CA GLY A 9 -32.31 -8.67 29.78
C GLY A 9 -31.26 -7.57 30.00
N ILE A 10 -30.37 -7.73 30.99
CA ILE A 10 -29.25 -6.80 31.21
C ILE A 10 -28.11 -7.16 30.25
N ILE A 11 -27.77 -8.44 30.15
CA ILE A 11 -26.71 -8.93 29.26
C ILE A 11 -27.00 -8.59 27.79
N VAL A 12 -28.22 -8.83 27.32
CA VAL A 12 -28.64 -8.49 25.93
C VAL A 12 -28.45 -6.98 25.65
N ARG A 13 -28.73 -6.12 26.63
CA ARG A 13 -28.53 -4.68 26.46
C ARG A 13 -27.05 -4.30 26.39
N TRP A 14 -26.19 -4.98 27.14
CA TRP A 14 -24.75 -4.71 27.15
C TRP A 14 -24.14 -5.13 25.82
N ILE A 15 -24.52 -6.31 25.32
CA ILE A 15 -24.15 -6.80 23.98
C ILE A 15 -24.58 -5.79 22.92
N TRP A 16 -25.79 -5.22 23.02
CA TRP A 16 -26.26 -4.20 22.08
C TRP A 16 -25.42 -2.92 22.08
N PHE A 17 -24.95 -2.44 23.24
CA PHE A 17 -24.06 -1.29 23.31
C PHE A 17 -22.71 -1.58 22.66
N VAL A 18 -22.10 -2.73 22.98
CA VAL A 18 -20.83 -3.15 22.37
C VAL A 18 -20.98 -3.31 20.85
N PHE A 19 -22.06 -3.96 20.40
CA PHE A 19 -22.39 -4.08 18.99
C PHE A 19 -22.52 -2.71 18.33
N TRP A 20 -23.30 -1.79 18.91
CA TRP A 20 -23.48 -0.45 18.34
C TRP A 20 -22.16 0.33 18.27
N ALA A 21 -21.31 0.22 19.30
CA ALA A 21 -20.00 0.87 19.33
C ALA A 21 -19.11 0.45 18.15
N LEU A 22 -19.03 -0.85 17.87
CA LEU A 22 -18.26 -1.36 16.74
C LEU A 22 -18.96 -1.06 15.41
N PHE A 23 -20.27 -1.28 15.35
CA PHE A 23 -21.07 -1.10 14.14
C PHE A 23 -21.05 0.36 13.66
N VAL A 24 -21.17 1.34 14.55
CA VAL A 24 -21.19 2.75 14.13
C VAL A 24 -19.82 3.23 13.63
N ASN A 25 -18.73 2.69 14.18
CA ASN A 25 -17.38 2.94 13.64
C ASN A 25 -17.21 2.28 12.27
N ALA A 26 -17.71 1.05 12.10
CA ALA A 26 -17.72 0.39 10.80
C ALA A 26 -18.54 1.19 9.76
N ILE A 27 -19.73 1.69 10.12
CA ILE A 27 -20.54 2.56 9.24
C ILE A 27 -19.81 3.88 8.94
N TYR A 28 -19.12 4.47 9.91
CA TYR A 28 -18.32 5.65 9.69
C TYR A 28 -17.24 5.40 8.63
N VAL A 29 -16.47 4.33 8.74
CA VAL A 29 -15.37 4.02 7.81
C VAL A 29 -15.86 3.48 6.46
N TRP A 30 -16.89 2.64 6.43
CA TRP A 30 -17.34 1.94 5.23
C TRP A 30 -18.39 2.69 4.41
N VAL A 31 -19.11 3.63 5.03
CA VAL A 31 -20.21 4.34 4.38
C VAL A 31 -20.00 5.85 4.45
N LEU A 32 -19.92 6.43 5.65
CA LEU A 32 -19.97 7.89 5.79
C LEU A 32 -18.70 8.58 5.25
N ARG A 33 -17.52 8.09 5.60
CA ARG A 33 -16.24 8.62 5.11
C ARG A 33 -16.11 8.49 3.58
N PRO A 34 -16.34 7.32 2.96
CA PRO A 34 -16.38 7.16 1.51
C PRO A 34 -17.29 8.14 0.78
N LEU A 35 -18.48 8.40 1.32
CA LEU A 35 -19.41 9.37 0.72
C LEU A 35 -18.80 10.77 0.68
N VAL A 36 -18.19 11.22 1.78
CA VAL A 36 -17.55 12.53 1.86
C VAL A 36 -16.31 12.60 0.96
N ASP A 37 -15.49 11.56 0.99
CA ASP A 37 -14.22 11.48 0.26
C ASP A 37 -14.42 11.41 -1.27
N ASP A 38 -15.43 10.68 -1.76
CA ASP A 38 -15.69 10.54 -3.20
C ASP A 38 -16.57 11.66 -3.77
N LEU A 39 -17.60 12.11 -3.02
CA LEU A 39 -18.62 13.04 -3.51
C LEU A 39 -18.47 14.48 -2.99
N ALA A 40 -17.44 14.75 -2.18
CA ALA A 40 -17.16 16.07 -1.60
C ALA A 40 -18.40 16.70 -0.93
N LEU A 41 -18.85 17.86 -1.41
CA LEU A 41 -20.00 18.58 -0.85
C LEU A 41 -21.29 17.74 -0.88
N TYR A 42 -21.55 17.00 -1.95
CA TYR A 42 -22.72 16.13 -2.06
C TYR A 42 -22.68 15.00 -1.03
N GLY A 43 -21.48 14.48 -0.76
CA GLY A 43 -21.23 13.50 0.29
C GLY A 43 -21.62 14.01 1.67
N VAL A 44 -21.18 15.23 2.01
CA VAL A 44 -21.52 15.88 3.29
C VAL A 44 -23.03 16.06 3.45
N LEU A 45 -23.72 16.50 2.39
CA LEU A 45 -25.19 16.64 2.40
C LEU A 45 -25.89 15.29 2.60
N LEU A 46 -25.41 14.23 1.97
CA LEU A 46 -25.96 12.88 2.14
C LEU A 46 -25.74 12.36 3.57
N VAL A 47 -24.54 12.54 4.13
CA VAL A 47 -24.25 12.19 5.53
C VAL A 47 -25.14 12.97 6.50
N ALA A 48 -25.36 14.26 6.26
CA ALA A 48 -26.30 15.06 7.04
C ALA A 48 -27.74 14.52 6.94
N ALA A 49 -28.20 14.15 5.75
CA ALA A 49 -29.51 13.54 5.54
C ALA A 49 -29.64 12.20 6.30
N ILE A 50 -28.63 11.32 6.22
CA ILE A 50 -28.56 10.07 6.98
C ILE A 50 -28.62 10.36 8.48
N GLY A 51 -27.88 11.37 8.96
CA GLY A 51 -27.90 11.81 10.35
C GLY A 51 -29.29 12.29 10.80
N VAL A 52 -29.99 13.07 9.98
CA VAL A 52 -31.36 13.51 10.26
C VAL A 52 -32.32 12.32 10.33
N VAL A 53 -32.27 11.41 9.34
CA VAL A 53 -33.09 10.18 9.34
C VAL A 53 -32.83 9.38 10.61
N TRP A 54 -31.57 9.15 10.96
CA TRP A 54 -31.19 8.46 12.20
C TRP A 54 -31.77 9.14 13.45
N LEU A 55 -31.62 10.47 13.58
CA LEU A 55 -32.18 11.22 14.72
C LEU A 55 -33.72 11.12 14.81
N THR A 56 -34.42 10.99 13.67
CA THR A 56 -35.87 10.80 13.66
C THR A 56 -36.31 9.42 14.13
N THR A 57 -35.44 8.41 13.99
CA THR A 57 -35.71 7.01 14.38
C THR A 57 -35.67 6.81 15.90
N ILE A 58 -34.92 7.66 16.63
CA ILE A 58 -34.74 7.57 18.07
C ILE A 58 -35.84 8.37 18.80
N ASP A 59 -36.32 7.83 19.91
CA ASP A 59 -37.28 8.52 20.80
C ASP A 59 -36.68 9.80 21.40
N ARG A 60 -37.46 10.88 21.45
CA ARG A 60 -37.03 12.21 21.95
C ARG A 60 -36.43 12.15 23.34
N THR A 61 -36.93 11.26 24.19
CA THR A 61 -36.45 11.08 25.58
C THR A 61 -35.06 10.45 25.67
N LEU A 62 -34.68 9.63 24.68
CA LEU A 62 -33.42 8.88 24.67
C LEU A 62 -32.34 9.49 23.76
N ARG A 63 -32.75 10.35 22.81
CA ARG A 63 -31.88 10.98 21.79
C ARG A 63 -30.59 11.52 22.36
N ARG A 64 -30.66 12.38 23.38
CA ARG A 64 -29.45 13.02 23.95
C ARG A 64 -28.42 11.97 24.40
N SER A 65 -28.86 10.98 25.18
CA SER A 65 -27.97 9.93 25.69
C SER A 65 -27.39 9.06 24.56
N TRP A 66 -28.21 8.70 23.56
CA TRP A 66 -27.76 7.82 22.48
C TRP A 66 -26.82 8.52 21.51
N VAL A 67 -27.11 9.78 21.19
CA VAL A 67 -26.27 10.63 20.34
C VAL A 67 -24.94 10.90 21.02
N SER A 68 -24.94 11.30 22.29
CA SER A 68 -23.70 11.53 23.04
C SER A 68 -22.86 10.25 23.18
N TYR A 69 -23.49 9.08 23.37
CA TYR A 69 -22.77 7.80 23.35
C TYR A 69 -22.14 7.50 21.99
N THR A 70 -22.89 7.72 20.92
CA THR A 70 -22.39 7.50 19.55
C THR A 70 -21.21 8.42 19.22
N LEU A 71 -21.34 9.72 19.55
CA LEU A 71 -20.25 10.69 19.39
C LEU A 71 -19.03 10.32 20.25
N PHE A 72 -19.23 9.90 21.50
CA PHE A 72 -18.16 9.42 22.37
C PHE A 72 -17.37 8.28 21.72
N VAL A 73 -18.06 7.27 21.21
CA VAL A 73 -17.42 6.11 20.58
C VAL A 73 -16.69 6.48 19.29
N LEU A 74 -17.29 7.31 18.42
CA LEU A 74 -16.66 7.77 17.18
C LEU A 74 -15.43 8.65 17.45
N MET A 75 -15.53 9.59 18.39
CA MET A 75 -14.41 10.46 18.77
C MET A 75 -13.28 9.68 19.43
N LEU A 76 -13.63 8.69 20.27
CA LEU A 76 -12.62 7.82 20.87
C LEU A 76 -11.89 7.02 19.80
N ALA A 77 -12.61 6.48 18.83
CA ALA A 77 -12.02 5.72 17.74
C ALA A 77 -11.09 6.58 16.90
N GLN A 78 -11.59 7.72 16.41
CA GLN A 78 -10.80 8.66 15.61
C GLN A 78 -9.61 9.23 16.38
N GLY A 79 -9.81 9.58 17.65
CA GLY A 79 -8.75 10.12 18.50
C GLY A 79 -7.61 9.11 18.67
N PHE A 80 -7.93 7.85 18.96
CA PHE A 80 -6.92 6.79 19.09
C PHE A 80 -6.17 6.55 17.77
N ALA A 81 -6.89 6.51 16.65
CA ALA A 81 -6.30 6.31 15.32
C ALA A 81 -5.36 7.44 14.87
N THR A 82 -5.40 8.60 15.52
CA THR A 82 -4.52 9.75 15.23
C THR A 82 -3.31 9.86 16.17
N LEU A 83 -3.22 9.02 17.21
CA LEU A 83 -2.09 9.08 18.14
C LEU A 83 -0.87 8.40 17.52
N SER A 84 0.08 9.20 17.04
CA SER A 84 1.43 8.74 16.67
C SER A 84 2.45 9.33 17.65
N PHE A 85 3.02 8.50 18.53
CA PHE A 85 4.10 8.91 19.43
C PHE A 85 5.23 7.90 19.37
N GLY A 86 6.48 8.35 19.21
CA GLY A 86 7.67 7.49 19.27
C GLY A 86 7.96 6.87 20.65
N SER A 87 7.14 7.14 21.67
CA SER A 87 7.27 6.53 23.01
C SER A 87 5.96 5.89 23.45
N THR A 88 5.99 4.58 23.67
CA THR A 88 4.85 3.78 24.14
C THR A 88 4.28 4.31 25.46
N ALA A 89 5.14 4.80 26.36
CA ALA A 89 4.71 5.38 27.63
C ALA A 89 3.87 6.66 27.43
N LYS A 90 4.29 7.54 26.51
CA LYS A 90 3.54 8.75 26.16
C LYS A 90 2.20 8.40 25.49
N LEU A 91 2.21 7.42 24.58
CA LEU A 91 1.00 6.91 23.92
C LEU A 91 -0.04 6.42 24.94
N ILE A 92 0.37 5.61 25.91
CA ILE A 92 -0.51 5.10 26.96
C ILE A 92 -1.06 6.26 27.82
N ALA A 93 -0.20 7.18 28.25
CA ALA A 93 -0.62 8.30 29.10
C ALA A 93 -1.66 9.19 28.40
N VAL A 94 -1.41 9.59 27.15
CA VAL A 94 -2.33 10.42 26.36
C VAL A 94 -3.64 9.67 26.09
N THR A 95 -3.56 8.38 25.76
CA THR A 95 -4.76 7.54 25.56
C THR A 95 -5.64 7.53 26.80
N VAL A 96 -5.07 7.32 28.00
CA VAL A 96 -5.83 7.29 29.26
C VAL A 96 -6.50 8.64 29.52
N VAL A 97 -5.77 9.75 29.35
CA VAL A 97 -6.32 11.10 29.55
C VAL A 97 -7.47 11.37 28.58
N MET A 98 -7.31 11.02 27.29
CA MET A 98 -8.35 11.18 26.28
C MET A 98 -9.59 10.34 26.60
N VAL A 99 -9.41 9.06 26.94
CA VAL A 99 -10.51 8.15 27.29
C VAL A 99 -11.29 8.68 28.48
N LEU A 100 -10.60 9.06 29.56
CA LEU A 100 -11.25 9.59 30.77
C LEU A 100 -11.96 10.91 30.50
N GLY A 101 -11.32 11.84 29.78
CA GLY A 101 -11.92 13.13 29.41
C GLY A 101 -13.20 12.97 28.59
N LEU A 102 -13.15 12.15 27.53
CA LEU A 102 -14.31 11.86 26.69
C LEU A 102 -15.40 11.10 27.47
N TRP A 103 -15.02 10.19 28.36
CA TRP A 103 -15.97 9.41 29.18
C TRP A 103 -16.71 10.28 30.19
N ILE A 104 -15.98 11.19 30.88
CA ILE A 104 -16.58 12.17 31.79
C ILE A 104 -17.54 13.09 31.03
N MET A 105 -17.15 13.59 29.84
CA MET A 105 -18.04 14.41 29.02
C MET A 105 -19.30 13.65 28.59
N ALA A 106 -19.17 12.38 28.20
CA ALA A 106 -20.31 11.56 27.82
C ALA A 106 -21.30 11.38 28.98
N ILE A 107 -20.80 11.12 30.19
CA ILE A 107 -21.64 10.96 31.39
C ILE A 107 -22.26 12.29 31.81
N TRP A 108 -21.46 13.35 31.90
CA TRP A 108 -21.89 14.64 32.44
C TRP A 108 -22.83 15.39 31.48
N PHE A 109 -22.39 15.57 30.22
CA PHE A 109 -23.18 16.28 29.21
C PHE A 109 -24.22 15.37 28.57
N GLY A 110 -23.87 14.12 28.25
CA GLY A 110 -24.77 13.20 27.56
C GLY A 110 -25.77 12.49 28.46
N ARG A 111 -25.54 12.46 29.78
CA ARG A 111 -26.25 11.60 30.74
C ARG A 111 -26.24 10.13 30.29
N THR A 112 -25.12 9.69 29.68
CA THR A 112 -24.94 8.29 29.28
C THR A 112 -24.75 7.40 30.51
N ARG A 113 -25.13 6.13 30.40
CA ARG A 113 -24.88 5.17 31.48
C ARG A 113 -23.38 4.87 31.57
N PRO A 114 -22.73 5.03 32.74
CA PRO A 114 -21.28 4.89 32.87
C PRO A 114 -20.72 3.54 32.40
N TRP A 115 -21.41 2.44 32.73
CA TRP A 115 -21.03 1.09 32.32
C TRP A 115 -21.16 0.86 30.81
N ALA A 116 -22.15 1.47 30.16
CA ALA A 116 -22.33 1.32 28.71
C ALA A 116 -21.25 2.08 27.92
N SER A 117 -20.91 3.30 28.37
CA SER A 117 -19.80 4.05 27.78
C SER A 117 -18.45 3.38 28.04
N LEU A 118 -18.23 2.82 29.22
CA LEU A 118 -17.00 2.09 29.53
C LEU A 118 -16.82 0.85 28.65
N LEU A 119 -17.84 -0.02 28.56
CA LEU A 119 -17.77 -1.24 27.76
C LEU A 119 -17.64 -0.95 26.26
N GLY A 120 -18.38 0.03 25.76
CA GLY A 120 -18.25 0.48 24.38
C GLY A 120 -16.85 1.03 24.08
N GLY A 121 -16.30 1.83 25.00
CA GLY A 121 -14.95 2.37 24.87
C GLY A 121 -13.88 1.28 24.89
N ILE A 122 -13.96 0.32 25.81
CA ILE A 122 -13.06 -0.84 25.86
C ILE A 122 -13.15 -1.65 24.56
N ALA A 123 -14.36 -1.92 24.06
CA ALA A 123 -14.53 -2.66 22.81
C ALA A 123 -13.86 -1.95 21.63
N VAL A 124 -14.00 -0.63 21.52
CA VAL A 124 -13.38 0.19 20.48
C VAL A 124 -11.86 0.16 20.58
N ILE A 125 -11.30 0.31 21.78
CA ILE A 125 -9.86 0.24 22.00
C ILE A 125 -9.32 -1.15 21.63
N LEU A 126 -9.94 -2.22 22.15
CA LEU A 126 -9.54 -3.59 21.82
C LEU A 126 -9.60 -3.87 20.32
N SER A 127 -10.62 -3.35 19.63
CA SER A 127 -10.75 -3.53 18.19
C SER A 127 -9.64 -2.80 17.41
N GLN A 128 -9.15 -1.67 17.92
CA GLN A 128 -8.05 -0.92 17.30
C GLN A 128 -6.67 -1.48 17.62
N LEU A 129 -6.51 -2.18 18.75
CA LEU A 129 -5.30 -2.96 19.04
C LEU A 129 -5.19 -4.20 18.14
N TRP A 130 -6.32 -4.68 17.60
CA TRP A 130 -6.33 -5.78 16.65
C TRP A 130 -6.14 -5.31 15.20
N LEU A 131 -6.84 -4.25 14.80
CA LEU A 131 -6.69 -3.63 13.50
C LEU A 131 -6.96 -2.11 13.62
N PRO A 132 -6.02 -1.22 13.29
CA PRO A 132 -6.23 0.21 13.36
C PRO A 132 -7.45 0.67 12.55
N LEU A 133 -8.15 1.71 13.03
CA LEU A 133 -9.40 2.17 12.42
C LEU A 133 -9.25 2.54 10.92
N ASN A 134 -8.09 3.06 10.53
CA ASN A 134 -7.83 3.41 9.13
C ASN A 134 -7.80 2.17 8.23
N ASP A 135 -7.32 1.03 8.73
CA ASP A 135 -7.21 -0.21 7.96
C ASP A 135 -8.52 -1.01 7.94
N TRP A 136 -9.52 -0.60 8.74
CA TRP A 136 -10.88 -1.12 8.59
C TRP A 136 -11.46 -0.85 7.21
N ALA A 137 -10.94 0.15 6.48
CA ALA A 137 -11.34 0.44 5.11
C ALA A 137 -11.09 -0.75 4.16
N PHE A 138 -10.16 -1.65 4.47
CA PHE A 138 -9.90 -2.86 3.68
C PHE A 138 -10.95 -3.95 3.89
N LEU A 139 -11.55 -4.04 5.09
CA LEU A 139 -12.43 -5.15 5.49
C LEU A 139 -13.60 -5.46 4.53
N PRO A 140 -14.25 -4.46 3.87
CA PRO A 140 -15.29 -4.73 2.89
C PRO A 140 -14.86 -5.58 1.68
N HIS A 141 -13.58 -5.57 1.33
CA HIS A 141 -13.04 -6.21 0.14
C HIS A 141 -11.93 -7.23 0.44
N PHE A 142 -11.32 -7.14 1.62
CA PHE A 142 -10.13 -7.90 1.98
C PHE A 142 -10.20 -8.39 3.42
N ARG A 143 -9.48 -9.47 3.69
CA ARG A 143 -9.10 -9.90 5.03
C ARG A 143 -7.65 -9.45 5.23
N VAL A 144 -7.40 -8.72 6.31
CA VAL A 144 -6.05 -8.45 6.75
C VAL A 144 -5.54 -9.74 7.40
N LEU A 145 -4.57 -10.38 6.76
CA LEU A 145 -3.95 -11.59 7.26
C LEU A 145 -2.92 -11.24 8.32
N ASP A 146 -2.18 -10.16 8.09
CA ASP A 146 -1.08 -9.75 8.93
C ASP A 146 -0.78 -8.26 8.83
N ASP A 147 -0.11 -7.75 9.86
CA ASP A 147 0.40 -6.39 9.96
C ASP A 147 1.80 -6.39 10.60
N SER A 148 2.69 -5.56 10.06
CA SER A 148 4.04 -5.34 10.60
C SER A 148 4.39 -3.87 10.47
N HIS A 149 5.38 -3.40 11.21
CA HIS A 149 5.79 -2.00 11.21
C HIS A 149 7.31 -1.89 11.19
N VAL A 150 7.86 -1.13 10.25
CA VAL A 150 9.28 -0.77 10.17
C VAL A 150 9.48 0.68 10.60
N ASN A 151 10.58 0.93 11.30
CA ASN A 151 10.93 2.26 11.78
C ASN A 151 11.59 3.01 10.63
N LEU A 152 10.83 3.82 9.92
CA LEU A 152 11.36 4.66 8.86
C LEU A 152 11.40 6.11 9.27
N GLN A 153 12.46 6.79 8.83
CA GLN A 153 12.46 8.25 8.83
C GLN A 153 11.81 8.70 7.54
N ALA A 154 10.60 9.24 7.64
CA ALA A 154 9.82 9.68 6.48
C ALA A 154 10.51 10.75 5.61
N GLN A 155 11.59 11.37 6.10
CA GLN A 155 12.43 12.30 5.35
C GLN A 155 13.39 11.59 4.38
N ASN A 156 13.87 10.39 4.76
CA ASN A 156 14.87 9.64 3.99
C ASN A 156 14.19 8.54 3.17
N SER A 157 13.22 7.84 3.76
CA SER A 157 12.48 6.76 3.09
C SER A 157 11.00 6.89 3.47
N PRO A 158 10.20 7.60 2.64
CA PRO A 158 8.80 7.82 2.95
C PRO A 158 7.93 6.59 2.65
N GLU A 159 8.41 5.68 1.82
CA GLU A 159 7.81 4.36 1.61
C GLU A 159 8.85 3.28 1.81
N ALA A 160 8.41 2.18 2.38
CA ALA A 160 9.27 1.09 2.75
C ALA A 160 9.53 0.22 1.51
N PRO A 161 10.78 0.17 0.99
CA PRO A 161 11.09 -0.63 -0.19
C PRO A 161 10.76 -2.11 0.04
N MET A 162 10.38 -2.81 -1.02
CA MET A 162 9.84 -4.16 -0.90
C MET A 162 10.32 -5.03 -2.04
N ALA A 163 11.15 -6.03 -1.72
CA ALA A 163 11.50 -7.11 -2.63
C ALA A 163 10.84 -8.42 -2.16
N ILE A 164 10.19 -9.14 -3.07
CA ILE A 164 9.60 -10.44 -2.77
C ILE A 164 10.55 -11.53 -3.23
N VAL A 165 11.07 -12.32 -2.30
CA VAL A 165 12.00 -13.42 -2.60
C VAL A 165 11.35 -14.78 -2.36
N PRO A 166 11.49 -15.73 -3.29
CA PRO A 166 11.00 -17.08 -3.09
C PRO A 166 11.84 -17.78 -2.01
N THR A 167 11.18 -18.31 -0.99
CA THR A 167 11.77 -19.19 0.03
C THR A 167 11.15 -20.58 -0.08
N ASN A 168 11.70 -21.58 0.63
CA ASN A 168 11.24 -22.97 0.54
C ASN A 168 9.74 -23.14 0.90
N GLY A 169 8.87 -23.04 -0.11
CA GLY A 169 7.41 -23.23 0.00
C GLY A 169 6.58 -21.97 0.30
N SER A 170 7.20 -20.79 0.42
CA SER A 170 6.58 -19.50 0.72
C SER A 170 7.38 -18.34 0.14
N ASP A 171 6.78 -17.16 0.02
CA ASP A 171 7.51 -15.94 -0.32
C ASP A 171 7.86 -15.17 0.96
N ALA A 172 9.03 -14.54 0.98
CA ALA A 172 9.46 -13.63 2.04
C ALA A 172 9.59 -12.20 1.51
N ILE A 173 9.33 -11.24 2.38
CA ILE A 173 9.46 -9.82 2.05
C ILE A 173 10.80 -9.32 2.60
N ILE A 174 11.69 -8.88 1.72
CA ILE A 174 12.93 -8.18 2.09
C ILE A 174 12.67 -6.67 2.05
N THR A 175 13.04 -5.99 3.12
CA THR A 175 12.86 -4.54 3.31
C THR A 175 13.95 -3.99 4.23
N ILE A 176 13.83 -2.72 4.61
CA ILE A 176 14.72 -1.98 5.48
C ILE A 176 14.01 -1.61 6.80
N ASP A 177 14.77 -1.55 7.89
CA ASP A 177 14.29 -1.08 9.20
C ASP A 177 15.33 -0.14 9.80
N GLY A 178 14.86 0.95 10.42
CA GLY A 178 15.74 1.96 11.01
C GLY A 178 16.67 1.33 12.03
N TYR A 179 17.96 1.57 11.85
CA TYR A 179 19.01 1.06 12.72
C TYR A 179 19.61 2.22 13.50
N VAL A 180 19.41 2.19 14.81
CA VAL A 180 20.11 3.09 15.73
C VAL A 180 21.13 2.23 16.49
N PRO A 181 22.44 2.39 16.24
CA PRO A 181 23.46 1.64 16.94
C PRO A 181 23.37 1.89 18.45
N SER A 182 23.63 0.85 19.25
CA SER A 182 23.67 0.99 20.70
C SER A 182 24.78 1.95 21.13
N SER A 183 24.67 2.55 22.32
CA SER A 183 25.71 3.45 22.83
C SER A 183 27.10 2.79 22.85
N THR A 184 27.16 1.49 23.12
CA THR A 184 28.39 0.69 23.09
C THR A 184 28.95 0.48 21.68
N GLU A 185 28.09 0.28 20.68
CA GLU A 185 28.51 0.16 19.28
C GLU A 185 28.93 1.52 18.73
N LEU A 186 28.23 2.59 19.07
CA LEU A 186 28.61 3.97 18.77
C LEU A 186 29.98 4.31 19.34
N GLU A 187 30.24 3.96 20.60
CA GLU A 187 31.55 4.13 21.21
C GLU A 187 32.63 3.35 20.46
N GLN A 188 32.36 2.11 20.05
CA GLN A 188 33.30 1.30 19.26
C GLN A 188 33.53 1.87 17.86
N MET A 189 32.47 2.31 17.17
CA MET A 189 32.56 2.95 15.86
C MET A 189 33.35 4.25 15.94
N ALA A 190 33.06 5.09 16.94
CA ALA A 190 33.79 6.33 17.21
C ALA A 190 35.27 6.09 17.55
N LEU A 191 35.59 5.01 18.28
CA LEU A 191 36.96 4.61 18.58
C LEU A 191 37.70 4.03 17.36
N SER A 192 36.96 3.47 16.39
CA SER A 192 37.50 2.91 15.15
C SER A 192 37.61 3.93 14.00
N ALA A 193 36.86 5.03 14.08
CA ALA A 193 36.98 6.17 13.17
C ALA A 193 38.36 6.81 13.40
N THR A 194 39.22 6.78 12.39
CA THR A 194 40.60 7.27 12.43
C THR A 194 40.66 8.79 12.70
N ASP A 195 41.85 9.30 13.08
CA ASP A 195 42.19 10.66 13.59
C ASP A 195 41.81 11.88 12.69
N SER A 196 40.67 11.88 11.99
CA SER A 196 40.11 13.07 11.35
C SER A 196 38.80 13.48 12.02
N PRO A 197 38.62 14.77 12.37
CA PRO A 197 37.36 15.28 12.90
C PRO A 197 36.15 15.00 11.98
N ASP A 198 36.39 14.94 10.67
CA ASP A 198 35.37 14.69 9.65
C ASP A 198 34.88 13.24 9.67
N ALA A 199 35.74 12.26 10.00
CA ALA A 199 35.34 10.86 10.09
C ALA A 199 34.41 10.60 11.27
N LEU A 200 34.71 11.20 12.43
CA LEU A 200 33.83 11.12 13.62
C LEU A 200 32.51 11.88 13.39
N PHE A 201 32.57 13.04 12.75
CA PHE A 201 31.37 13.80 12.39
C PHE A 201 30.47 13.02 11.43
N ASN A 202 31.04 12.38 10.40
CA ASN A 202 30.28 11.55 9.47
C ASN A 202 29.66 10.33 10.16
N VAL A 203 30.39 9.63 11.03
CA VAL A 203 29.85 8.49 11.81
C VAL A 203 28.69 8.94 12.71
N LEU A 204 28.81 10.10 13.36
CA LEU A 204 27.73 10.62 14.22
C LEU A 204 26.55 11.17 13.41
N GLN A 205 26.77 11.65 12.20
CA GLN A 205 25.73 12.13 11.30
C GLN A 205 24.97 10.99 10.61
N THR A 206 25.63 9.88 10.28
CA THR A 206 25.00 8.69 9.67
C THR A 206 24.35 7.78 10.71
N ALA A 207 24.80 7.80 11.97
CA ALA A 207 24.27 6.93 13.03
C ALA A 207 22.75 7.06 13.28
N ASP A 208 22.13 8.19 12.94
CA ASP A 208 20.68 8.40 13.05
C ASP A 208 20.01 8.48 11.67
N GLY A 209 20.56 7.81 10.66
CA GLY A 209 20.03 7.76 9.28
C GLY A 209 20.31 6.44 8.55
N GLU A 210 20.83 5.45 9.27
CA GLU A 210 21.14 4.13 8.74
C GLU A 210 19.95 3.17 8.86
N TYR A 211 19.87 2.26 7.89
CA TYR A 211 18.88 1.21 7.85
C TYR A 211 19.55 -0.16 7.81
N GLN A 212 18.94 -1.15 8.44
CA GLN A 212 19.35 -2.55 8.30
C GLN A 212 18.42 -3.25 7.32
N ILE A 213 18.97 -4.08 6.42
CA ILE A 213 18.17 -5.00 5.63
C ILE A 213 17.59 -6.08 6.57
N ILE A 214 16.27 -6.27 6.49
CA ILE A 214 15.51 -7.25 7.27
C ILE A 214 14.59 -8.07 6.37
N GLU A 215 14.19 -9.23 6.87
CA GLU A 215 13.17 -10.09 6.27
C GLU A 215 11.90 -10.05 7.14
N LEU A 216 10.75 -9.84 6.53
CA LEU A 216 9.45 -10.13 7.14
C LEU A 216 9.02 -11.52 6.68
N LYS A 217 9.14 -12.48 7.60
CA LYS A 217 8.77 -13.88 7.37
C LYS A 217 7.53 -14.24 8.17
N ASP A 218 6.65 -15.07 7.62
CA ASP A 218 5.57 -15.67 8.39
C ASP A 218 6.14 -16.67 9.42
N VAL A 219 5.96 -16.36 10.71
CA VAL A 219 6.32 -17.21 11.84
C VAL A 219 5.08 -17.43 12.71
N ASN A 220 4.41 -18.56 12.49
CA ASN A 220 3.17 -19.00 13.15
C ASN A 220 1.93 -18.15 12.80
N GLY A 221 1.77 -17.77 11.53
CA GLY A 221 0.65 -16.96 11.05
C GLY A 221 0.78 -15.48 11.42
N LYS A 222 2.02 -15.02 11.61
CA LYS A 222 2.38 -13.64 11.93
C LYS A 222 3.71 -13.26 11.30
N LEU A 223 3.77 -12.13 10.62
CA LEU A 223 4.96 -11.56 10.05
C LEU A 223 5.86 -11.10 11.19
N LYS A 224 7.08 -11.62 11.19
CA LYS A 224 8.11 -11.21 12.13
C LYS A 224 9.34 -10.74 11.38
N LYS A 225 9.93 -9.68 11.92
CA LYS A 225 11.25 -9.21 11.53
C LYS A 225 12.29 -10.25 11.93
N VAL A 226 12.97 -10.79 10.94
CA VAL A 226 14.12 -11.68 11.09
C VAL A 226 15.27 -11.18 10.23
N ASN A 227 16.49 -11.65 10.51
CA ASN A 227 17.61 -11.34 9.65
C ASN A 227 17.55 -12.27 8.42
N PRO A 228 17.64 -11.73 7.20
CA PRO A 228 17.66 -12.55 6.00
C PRO A 228 18.92 -13.41 5.95
N THR A 229 18.80 -14.61 5.40
CA THR A 229 19.97 -15.45 5.12
C THR A 229 20.71 -14.93 3.88
N PRO A 230 22.03 -15.17 3.76
CA PRO A 230 22.77 -14.82 2.54
C PRO A 230 22.17 -15.43 1.25
N ALA A 231 21.55 -16.61 1.34
CA ALA A 231 20.88 -17.23 0.21
C ALA A 231 19.61 -16.46 -0.21
N GLU A 232 18.81 -15.97 0.74
CA GLU A 232 17.64 -15.13 0.45
C GLU A 232 18.06 -13.77 -0.12
N LEU A 233 19.15 -13.17 0.39
CA LEU A 233 19.72 -11.93 -0.14
C LEU A 233 20.23 -12.07 -1.58
N ALA A 234 20.70 -13.26 -1.96
CA ALA A 234 21.15 -13.52 -3.33
C ALA A 234 19.99 -13.54 -4.36
N GLU A 235 18.75 -13.78 -3.92
CA GLU A 235 17.56 -13.75 -4.79
C GLU A 235 16.99 -12.33 -4.97
N VAL A 236 17.46 -11.34 -4.19
CA VAL A 236 16.95 -9.97 -4.25
C VAL A 236 17.44 -9.27 -5.51
N ASN A 237 16.51 -8.67 -6.25
CA ASN A 237 16.83 -7.65 -7.24
C ASN A 237 17.02 -6.30 -6.52
N PRO A 238 18.23 -5.71 -6.50
CA PRO A 238 18.47 -4.46 -5.77
C PRO A 238 17.62 -3.30 -6.29
N MET A 239 17.11 -3.37 -7.53
CA MET A 239 16.23 -2.34 -8.09
C MET A 239 14.88 -2.26 -7.37
N ASP A 240 14.40 -3.37 -6.80
CA ASP A 240 13.17 -3.38 -6.02
C ASP A 240 13.37 -2.69 -4.66
N LEU A 241 14.61 -2.64 -4.16
CA LEU A 241 14.96 -1.98 -2.91
C LEU A 241 15.19 -0.47 -3.04
N VAL A 242 15.51 0.03 -4.24
CA VAL A 242 15.77 1.46 -4.47
C VAL A 242 14.64 2.20 -5.18
N ARG A 243 13.62 1.49 -5.67
CA ARG A 243 12.51 2.06 -6.48
C ARG A 243 11.88 3.32 -5.87
N ALA A 244 11.80 3.37 -4.55
CA ALA A 244 11.16 4.45 -3.79
C ALA A 244 11.83 5.83 -3.94
N PHE A 245 13.16 5.85 -4.08
CA PHE A 245 13.96 7.08 -4.11
C PHE A 245 14.77 7.23 -5.40
N PHE A 246 14.74 6.22 -6.26
CA PHE A 246 15.39 6.23 -7.57
C PHE A 246 14.77 7.27 -8.53
N PRO A 247 15.57 7.97 -9.36
CA PRO A 247 17.04 7.96 -9.46
C PRO A 247 17.71 9.10 -8.67
N TYR A 248 17.00 9.72 -7.73
CA TYR A 248 17.45 10.96 -7.08
C TYR A 248 18.44 10.70 -5.94
N GLU A 249 18.25 9.59 -5.24
CA GLU A 249 19.13 9.14 -4.17
C GLU A 249 19.81 7.83 -4.57
N LYS A 250 20.97 7.63 -3.99
CA LYS A 250 21.78 6.44 -4.10
C LYS A 250 21.79 5.73 -2.76
N ALA A 251 21.52 4.43 -2.77
CA ALA A 251 21.75 3.56 -1.64
C ALA A 251 23.23 3.19 -1.57
N ASN A 252 23.83 3.34 -0.40
CA ASN A 252 25.16 2.82 -0.16
C ASN A 252 25.03 1.63 0.79
N TRP A 253 25.12 0.44 0.22
CA TRP A 253 25.11 -0.80 0.97
C TRP A 253 26.51 -1.17 1.44
N TYR A 254 26.58 -1.67 2.66
CA TYR A 254 27.81 -2.18 3.24
C TYR A 254 27.53 -3.35 4.19
N VAL A 255 28.52 -4.23 4.35
CA VAL A 255 28.42 -5.39 5.25
C VAL A 255 29.12 -5.08 6.56
N SER A 256 28.40 -5.24 7.67
CA SER A 256 28.96 -5.18 9.02
C SER A 256 28.40 -6.34 9.86
N ASN A 257 29.27 -7.05 10.59
CA ASN A 257 28.88 -8.19 11.42
C ASN A 257 28.01 -9.25 10.70
N GLY A 258 28.26 -9.48 9.40
CA GLY A 258 27.51 -10.44 8.58
C GLY A 258 26.10 -10.00 8.19
N ARG A 259 25.80 -8.69 8.28
CA ARG A 259 24.53 -8.08 7.90
C ARG A 259 24.75 -6.95 6.92
N ILE A 260 23.76 -6.69 6.07
CA ILE A 260 23.78 -5.54 5.15
C ILE A 260 23.07 -4.38 5.81
N TYR A 261 23.74 -3.23 5.78
CA TYR A 261 23.23 -1.94 6.19
C TYR A 261 23.19 -1.00 4.98
N GLU A 262 22.35 0.01 5.06
CA GLU A 262 22.11 1.00 4.03
C GLU A 262 22.13 2.41 4.62
N TYR A 263 22.72 3.35 3.89
CA TYR A 263 22.49 4.77 4.08
C TYR A 263 22.31 5.46 2.73
N LEU A 264 21.46 6.50 2.71
CA LEU A 264 21.07 7.20 1.49
C LEU A 264 21.90 8.47 1.31
N THR A 265 22.32 8.75 0.07
CA THR A 265 22.98 9.99 -0.33
C THR A 265 22.41 10.50 -1.64
N PRO A 266 22.34 11.82 -1.89
CA PRO A 266 21.94 12.33 -3.20
C PRO A 266 22.84 11.78 -4.33
N TYR A 267 22.24 11.37 -5.45
CA TYR A 267 23.00 10.85 -6.59
C TYR A 267 23.76 11.96 -7.32
N LEU A 268 23.13 13.13 -7.48
CA LEU A 268 23.74 14.32 -8.07
C LEU A 268 24.19 15.28 -6.97
N THR A 269 25.33 15.91 -7.16
CA THR A 269 25.69 17.10 -6.38
C THR A 269 24.79 18.28 -6.76
N ASP A 270 24.64 19.25 -5.86
CA ASP A 270 23.86 20.48 -6.13
C ASP A 270 24.28 21.17 -7.43
N SER A 271 25.58 21.14 -7.76
CA SER A 271 26.10 21.76 -8.96
C SER A 271 25.72 21.01 -10.24
N GLU A 272 25.73 19.68 -10.21
CA GLU A 272 25.30 18.83 -11.33
C GLU A 272 23.78 18.89 -11.52
N ALA A 273 23.01 18.93 -10.43
CA ALA A 273 21.56 19.08 -10.48
C ALA A 273 21.15 20.42 -11.11
N VAL A 274 21.85 21.52 -10.73
CA VAL A 274 21.64 22.84 -11.35
C VAL A 274 22.04 22.82 -12.83
N GLN A 275 23.17 22.22 -13.19
CA GLN A 275 23.58 22.10 -14.60
C GLN A 275 22.57 21.31 -15.44
N ALA A 276 22.05 20.20 -14.91
CA ALA A 276 20.99 19.44 -15.56
C ALA A 276 19.73 20.31 -15.74
N ALA A 277 19.33 21.06 -14.72
CA ALA A 277 18.16 21.93 -14.77
C ALA A 277 18.30 23.12 -15.74
N LEU A 278 19.53 23.58 -16.00
CA LEU A 278 19.84 24.69 -16.91
C LEU A 278 19.73 24.31 -18.41
N ASP A 279 19.59 23.01 -18.74
CA ASP A 279 19.25 22.54 -20.10
C ASP A 279 17.93 21.73 -20.09
N PRO A 280 16.77 22.40 -20.07
CA PRO A 280 15.46 21.75 -20.05
C PRO A 280 15.20 20.84 -21.26
N ALA A 281 15.86 21.09 -22.40
CA ALA A 281 15.66 20.33 -23.63
C ALA A 281 16.38 18.98 -23.58
N ALA A 282 17.55 18.92 -22.93
CA ALA A 282 18.28 17.68 -22.69
C ALA A 282 17.83 16.95 -21.42
N TYR A 283 17.11 17.63 -20.51
CA TYR A 283 16.73 17.13 -19.19
C TYR A 283 16.15 15.70 -19.19
N PRO A 284 15.16 15.32 -20.03
CA PRO A 284 14.64 13.95 -20.00
C PRO A 284 15.68 12.88 -20.39
N ALA A 285 16.54 13.19 -21.38
CA ALA A 285 17.57 12.27 -21.85
C ALA A 285 18.74 12.15 -20.87
N SER A 286 19.12 13.26 -20.23
CA SER A 286 20.14 13.25 -19.17
C SER A 286 19.64 12.50 -17.94
N PHE A 287 18.37 12.68 -17.55
CA PHE A 287 17.77 11.94 -16.44
C PHE A 287 17.71 10.43 -16.70
N GLN A 288 17.38 10.01 -17.92
CA GLN A 288 17.43 8.58 -18.25
C GLN A 288 18.86 8.04 -18.18
N ALA A 289 19.86 8.79 -18.65
CA ALA A 289 21.25 8.38 -18.57
C ALA A 289 21.73 8.27 -17.11
N ILE A 290 21.36 9.23 -16.26
CA ILE A 290 21.61 9.23 -14.82
C ILE A 290 20.96 8.00 -14.17
N ALA A 291 19.70 7.73 -14.46
CA ALA A 291 18.99 6.55 -13.97
C ALA A 291 19.73 5.26 -14.33
N ASN A 292 20.17 5.11 -15.58
CA ASN A 292 20.89 3.92 -16.03
C ASN A 292 22.24 3.75 -15.32
N GLN A 293 22.97 4.83 -15.09
CA GLN A 293 24.24 4.82 -14.36
C GLN A 293 24.03 4.48 -12.88
N ALA A 294 23.02 5.07 -12.26
CA ALA A 294 22.61 4.77 -10.89
C ALA A 294 22.29 3.28 -10.75
N ALA A 295 21.41 2.74 -11.60
CA ALA A 295 21.04 1.32 -11.57
C ALA A 295 22.25 0.37 -11.68
N ALA A 296 23.22 0.69 -12.53
CA ALA A 296 24.45 -0.10 -12.66
C ALA A 296 25.35 0.01 -11.42
N ALA A 297 25.48 1.19 -10.84
CA ALA A 297 26.26 1.43 -9.63
C ALA A 297 25.65 0.72 -8.42
N GLU A 298 24.33 0.78 -8.28
CA GLU A 298 23.57 0.05 -7.27
C GLU A 298 23.81 -1.46 -7.43
N THR A 299 23.54 -2.01 -8.61
CA THR A 299 23.73 -3.46 -8.85
C THR A 299 25.15 -3.92 -8.50
N THR A 300 26.16 -3.11 -8.83
CA THR A 300 27.56 -3.41 -8.50
C THR A 300 27.81 -3.38 -6.98
N ASN A 301 27.31 -2.37 -6.28
CA ASN A 301 27.49 -2.26 -4.83
C ASN A 301 26.77 -3.38 -4.07
N TRP A 302 25.59 -3.81 -4.53
CA TRP A 302 24.89 -4.97 -4.01
C TRP A 302 25.70 -6.26 -4.22
N ASP A 303 26.20 -6.49 -5.44
CA ASP A 303 27.03 -7.65 -5.77
C ASP A 303 28.31 -7.72 -4.91
N ASP A 304 28.95 -6.58 -4.64
CA ASP A 304 30.10 -6.49 -3.74
C ASP A 304 29.76 -6.86 -2.28
N CYS A 305 28.56 -6.48 -1.81
CA CYS A 305 28.07 -6.87 -0.48
C CYS A 305 27.79 -8.37 -0.41
N LEU A 306 27.15 -8.95 -1.43
CA LEU A 306 26.92 -10.38 -1.53
C LEU A 306 28.24 -11.17 -1.53
N ALA A 307 29.24 -10.68 -2.27
CA ALA A 307 30.57 -11.29 -2.31
C ALA A 307 31.25 -11.29 -0.93
N GLN A 308 31.11 -10.22 -0.14
CA GLN A 308 31.60 -10.16 1.25
C GLN A 308 30.88 -11.15 2.18
N LEU A 309 29.61 -11.46 1.90
CA LEU A 309 28.84 -12.51 2.59
C LEU A 309 29.12 -13.93 2.06
N GLY A 310 29.99 -14.08 1.07
CA GLY A 310 30.38 -15.37 0.49
C GLY A 310 29.32 -16.00 -0.42
N VAL A 311 28.38 -15.20 -0.94
CA VAL A 311 27.34 -15.63 -1.87
C VAL A 311 27.44 -14.87 -3.20
N ALA A 312 27.00 -15.51 -4.28
CA ALA A 312 26.91 -14.86 -5.60
C ALA A 312 25.45 -14.49 -5.87
N PRO A 313 25.17 -13.38 -6.59
CA PRO A 313 23.83 -13.00 -6.97
C PRO A 313 23.19 -14.11 -7.82
N HIS A 314 21.98 -14.53 -7.44
CA HIS A 314 21.18 -15.40 -8.28
C HIS A 314 20.45 -14.55 -9.31
N ARG A 315 21.12 -14.28 -10.44
CA ARG A 315 20.50 -13.63 -11.58
C ARG A 315 19.62 -14.61 -12.33
N SER A 316 18.48 -14.97 -11.74
CA SER A 316 17.48 -15.76 -12.42
C SER A 316 16.84 -14.93 -13.54
N GLY A 317 16.75 -15.51 -14.74
CA GLY A 317 16.13 -14.87 -15.91
C GLY A 317 17.10 -14.04 -16.78
N VAL A 318 16.60 -12.93 -17.31
CA VAL A 318 17.26 -12.08 -18.31
C VAL A 318 17.55 -10.70 -17.75
N TYR A 319 18.69 -10.11 -18.11
CA TYR A 319 19.12 -8.79 -17.65
C TYR A 319 19.85 -8.04 -18.77
N VAL A 320 19.93 -6.71 -18.66
CA VAL A 320 20.66 -5.89 -19.62
C VAL A 320 22.02 -5.50 -19.06
N GLN A 321 23.09 -5.72 -19.84
CA GLN A 321 24.44 -5.28 -19.51
C GLN A 321 25.20 -4.95 -20.80
N ASN A 322 25.88 -3.80 -20.84
CA ASN A 322 26.70 -3.38 -21.99
C ASN A 322 25.96 -3.47 -23.34
N ASP A 323 24.74 -2.94 -23.41
CA ASP A 323 23.85 -2.99 -24.60
C ASP A 323 23.54 -4.42 -25.10
N GLN A 324 23.64 -5.42 -24.22
CA GLN A 324 23.25 -6.79 -24.49
C GLN A 324 22.21 -7.27 -23.47
N LEU A 325 21.17 -7.94 -23.98
CA LEU A 325 20.28 -8.76 -23.18
C LEU A 325 20.99 -10.09 -22.97
N LEU A 326 21.36 -10.37 -21.72
CA LEU A 326 22.06 -11.56 -21.28
C LEU A 326 21.15 -12.35 -20.34
N GLY A 327 21.45 -13.64 -20.16
CA GLY A 327 20.74 -14.48 -19.19
C GLY A 327 20.55 -15.89 -19.68
N THR A 328 19.62 -16.61 -19.06
CA THR A 328 19.20 -17.94 -19.52
C THR A 328 17.69 -18.03 -19.65
N ASP A 329 17.23 -18.66 -20.73
CA ASP A 329 15.82 -19.00 -20.96
C ASP A 329 15.70 -20.49 -21.27
N ALA A 330 14.87 -21.19 -20.50
CA ALA A 330 14.74 -22.66 -20.55
C ALA A 330 16.09 -23.41 -20.61
N GLY A 331 17.11 -22.90 -19.90
CA GLY A 331 18.46 -23.48 -19.86
C GLY A 331 19.38 -23.11 -21.03
N HIS A 332 18.93 -22.29 -21.98
CA HIS A 332 19.75 -21.79 -23.09
C HIS A 332 20.28 -20.39 -22.77
N ALA A 333 21.58 -20.18 -23.03
CA ALA A 333 22.18 -18.87 -22.84
C ALA A 333 21.66 -17.88 -23.90
N ILE A 334 21.25 -16.69 -23.44
CA ILE A 334 20.81 -15.59 -24.29
C ILE A 334 21.93 -14.55 -24.37
N SER A 335 22.19 -14.07 -25.58
CA SER A 335 23.00 -12.88 -25.83
C SER A 335 22.45 -12.17 -27.07
N ILE A 336 21.67 -11.11 -26.86
CA ILE A 336 21.00 -10.37 -27.93
C ILE A 336 21.41 -8.89 -27.83
N PRO A 337 21.92 -8.27 -28.89
CA PRO A 337 22.21 -6.84 -28.88
C PRO A 337 20.91 -6.03 -28.78
N VAL A 338 20.82 -5.15 -27.79
CA VAL A 338 19.62 -4.34 -27.51
C VAL A 338 20.00 -2.91 -27.20
N LYS A 339 19.16 -1.95 -27.61
CA LYS A 339 19.30 -0.53 -27.25
C LYS A 339 18.42 -0.20 -26.04
N ALA A 340 18.61 -0.94 -24.98
CA ALA A 340 17.84 -0.85 -23.75
C ALA A 340 18.78 -0.67 -22.56
N SER A 341 18.24 -0.20 -21.46
CA SER A 341 18.96 -0.01 -20.21
C SER A 341 18.52 -0.95 -19.10
N SER A 342 17.26 -1.39 -19.11
CA SER A 342 16.74 -2.31 -18.10
C SER A 342 15.68 -3.25 -18.67
N VAL A 343 15.50 -4.38 -17.99
CA VAL A 343 14.39 -5.30 -18.20
C VAL A 343 13.23 -4.83 -17.32
N VAL A 344 12.04 -4.69 -17.90
CA VAL A 344 10.81 -4.48 -17.13
C VAL A 344 10.25 -5.82 -16.65
N GLY A 345 10.24 -6.81 -17.55
CA GLY A 345 9.77 -8.15 -17.22
C GLY A 345 9.59 -9.03 -18.46
N ILE A 346 9.19 -10.27 -18.22
CA ILE A 346 8.91 -11.29 -19.23
C ILE A 346 7.38 -11.47 -19.32
N GLY A 347 6.86 -11.54 -20.54
CA GLY A 347 5.43 -11.73 -20.80
C GLY A 347 5.13 -12.12 -22.24
N HIS A 348 3.85 -12.09 -22.59
CA HIS A 348 3.29 -12.55 -23.86
C HIS A 348 2.67 -11.40 -24.65
N PHE A 349 3.49 -10.57 -25.30
CA PHE A 349 3.01 -9.29 -25.87
C PHE A 349 2.46 -9.41 -27.29
N THR A 350 3.21 -10.01 -28.21
CA THR A 350 2.78 -10.12 -29.63
C THR A 350 2.04 -11.43 -29.90
N SER A 351 2.36 -12.48 -29.14
CA SER A 351 1.81 -13.84 -29.21
C SER A 351 1.50 -14.33 -27.80
N SER A 352 0.47 -15.18 -27.65
CA SER A 352 0.06 -15.76 -26.37
C SER A 352 0.80 -17.05 -26.00
N ARG A 353 1.87 -17.40 -26.71
CA ARG A 353 2.58 -18.69 -26.59
C ARG A 353 4.10 -18.60 -26.47
N SER A 354 4.67 -17.45 -26.79
CA SER A 354 6.11 -17.21 -26.80
C SER A 354 6.44 -16.22 -25.70
N ASP A 355 7.39 -16.59 -24.84
CA ASP A 355 7.95 -15.69 -23.83
C ASP A 355 8.75 -14.59 -24.52
N GLN A 356 8.44 -13.36 -24.14
CA GLN A 356 9.00 -12.14 -24.72
C GLN A 356 9.41 -11.20 -23.60
N VAL A 357 10.54 -10.52 -23.79
CA VAL A 357 11.08 -9.61 -22.79
C VAL A 357 10.72 -8.18 -23.17
N LEU A 358 10.09 -7.46 -22.24
CA LEU A 358 9.90 -6.03 -22.35
C LEU A 358 11.13 -5.32 -21.76
N LEU A 359 11.74 -4.47 -22.58
CA LEU A 359 12.90 -3.68 -22.22
C LEU A 359 12.56 -2.20 -22.28
N VAL A 360 13.07 -1.44 -21.33
CA VAL A 360 13.05 0.03 -21.36
C VAL A 360 14.40 0.51 -21.86
N GLY A 361 14.37 1.43 -22.82
CA GLY A 361 15.54 2.12 -23.35
C GLY A 361 15.34 3.64 -23.32
N ASN A 362 16.18 4.36 -24.06
CA ASN A 362 16.10 5.82 -24.12
C ASN A 362 14.79 6.28 -24.80
N ASN A 363 13.82 6.68 -23.97
CA ASN A 363 12.47 7.08 -24.35
C ASN A 363 11.78 6.06 -25.28
N ALA A 364 12.02 4.77 -25.06
CA ALA A 364 11.53 3.70 -25.92
C ALA A 364 11.26 2.42 -25.14
N LEU A 365 10.32 1.62 -25.65
CA LEU A 365 10.08 0.26 -25.20
C LEU A 365 10.41 -0.71 -26.32
N HIS A 366 11.13 -1.77 -26.01
CA HIS A 366 11.48 -2.82 -26.96
C HIS A 366 10.91 -4.14 -26.47
N ILE A 367 10.25 -4.88 -27.36
CA ILE A 367 9.87 -6.26 -27.09
C ILE A 367 10.83 -7.16 -27.87
N VAL A 368 11.56 -8.01 -27.13
CA VAL A 368 12.48 -8.99 -27.69
C VAL A 368 11.85 -10.36 -27.56
N ASP A 369 11.79 -11.08 -28.68
CA ASP A 369 11.34 -12.46 -28.67
C ASP A 369 12.54 -13.39 -28.44
N LEU A 370 12.47 -14.17 -27.35
CA LEU A 370 13.59 -14.99 -26.89
C LEU A 370 13.89 -16.17 -27.83
N GLN A 371 12.88 -16.66 -28.56
CA GLN A 371 13.05 -17.77 -29.49
C GLN A 371 13.73 -17.31 -30.79
N THR A 372 13.36 -16.14 -31.29
CA THR A 372 13.95 -15.58 -32.52
C THR A 372 15.23 -14.80 -32.28
N GLY A 373 15.49 -14.38 -31.04
CA GLY A 373 16.63 -13.54 -30.69
C GLY A 373 16.55 -12.13 -31.27
N SER A 374 15.35 -11.63 -31.56
CA SER A 374 15.16 -10.38 -32.31
C SER A 374 14.14 -9.45 -31.66
N VAL A 375 14.30 -8.15 -31.90
CA VAL A 375 13.33 -7.12 -31.48
C VAL A 375 12.11 -7.20 -32.40
N VAL A 376 10.98 -7.65 -31.87
CA VAL A 376 9.72 -7.85 -32.62
C VAL A 376 8.81 -6.62 -32.61
N ALA A 377 8.99 -5.72 -31.66
CA ALA A 377 8.26 -4.46 -31.61
C ALA A 377 9.06 -3.37 -30.91
N THR A 378 8.86 -2.11 -31.32
CA THR A 378 9.46 -0.94 -30.66
C THR A 378 8.46 0.19 -30.58
N TYR A 379 8.23 0.69 -29.36
CA TYR A 379 7.49 1.92 -29.11
C TYR A 379 8.48 3.03 -28.83
N ARG A 380 8.22 4.22 -29.36
CA ARG A 380 9.00 5.42 -29.07
C ARG A 380 8.08 6.44 -28.43
N GLY A 381 8.47 6.93 -27.26
CA GLY A 381 7.81 8.07 -26.63
C GLY A 381 8.02 9.34 -27.45
N THR A 382 7.23 10.35 -27.13
CA THR A 382 7.36 11.68 -27.72
C THR A 382 7.84 12.66 -26.66
N VAL A 383 8.20 13.88 -27.04
CA VAL A 383 8.57 14.93 -26.06
C VAL A 383 7.38 15.24 -25.13
N ASP A 384 6.16 15.25 -25.69
CA ASP A 384 4.92 15.52 -24.94
C ASP A 384 4.42 14.30 -24.13
N SER A 385 4.98 13.12 -24.36
CA SER A 385 4.61 11.88 -23.68
C SER A 385 5.81 10.93 -23.66
N PRO A 386 6.82 11.22 -22.82
CA PRO A 386 7.97 10.35 -22.68
C PRO A 386 7.58 9.02 -22.05
N VAL A 387 8.37 7.98 -22.30
CA VAL A 387 8.26 6.67 -21.65
C VAL A 387 8.90 6.79 -20.26
N PRO A 388 8.13 6.65 -19.16
CA PRO A 388 8.69 6.60 -17.82
C PRO A 388 9.32 5.23 -17.53
N ASN A 389 10.14 5.13 -16.48
CA ASN A 389 10.63 3.86 -15.95
C ASN A 389 9.58 3.12 -15.09
N ASP A 390 8.48 3.79 -14.74
CA ASP A 390 7.37 3.24 -13.94
C ASP A 390 6.35 2.54 -14.86
N ILE A 391 6.54 1.23 -15.04
CA ILE A 391 5.77 0.41 -15.97
C ILE A 391 5.43 -0.91 -15.31
N GLU A 392 4.17 -1.30 -15.43
CA GLU A 392 3.69 -2.62 -15.03
C GLU A 392 3.29 -3.43 -16.28
N ILE A 393 3.39 -4.75 -16.21
CA ILE A 393 2.99 -5.66 -17.29
C ILE A 393 1.95 -6.67 -16.82
N GLY A 394 1.04 -7.05 -17.71
CA GLY A 394 0.09 -8.13 -17.43
C GLY A 394 -1.09 -8.16 -18.39
N PRO A 395 -1.94 -9.19 -18.30
CA PRO A 395 -3.05 -9.35 -19.23
C PRO A 395 -4.17 -8.34 -18.92
N ILE A 396 -4.75 -7.75 -19.96
CA ILE A 396 -5.97 -6.91 -19.84
C ILE A 396 -7.26 -7.72 -20.02
N THR A 397 -7.15 -8.94 -20.55
CA THR A 397 -8.28 -9.85 -20.80
C THR A 397 -7.87 -11.27 -20.47
N LYS A 398 -8.85 -12.11 -20.08
CA LYS A 398 -8.60 -13.49 -19.67
C LYS A 398 -7.92 -14.29 -20.79
N GLY A 399 -6.72 -14.82 -20.51
CA GLY A 399 -5.93 -15.60 -21.48
C GLY A 399 -5.50 -14.80 -22.71
N GLY A 400 -5.63 -13.47 -22.67
CA GLY A 400 -5.17 -12.58 -23.70
C GLY A 400 -3.67 -12.35 -23.63
N ARG A 401 -3.16 -11.57 -24.59
CA ARG A 401 -1.79 -11.08 -24.58
C ARG A 401 -1.61 -10.04 -23.48
N ASP A 402 -0.38 -9.94 -23.00
CA ASP A 402 0.00 -8.95 -22.01
C ASP A 402 -0.01 -7.55 -22.62
N ALA A 403 -0.49 -6.62 -21.82
CA ALA A 403 -0.44 -5.20 -22.07
C ALA A 403 0.66 -4.57 -21.22
N VAL A 404 1.04 -3.36 -21.62
CA VAL A 404 2.00 -2.52 -20.90
C VAL A 404 1.24 -1.37 -20.29
N PHE A 405 1.27 -1.27 -18.96
CA PHE A 405 0.62 -0.24 -18.16
C PHE A 405 1.66 0.82 -17.85
N VAL A 406 1.52 2.00 -18.46
CA VAL A 406 2.51 3.05 -18.38
C VAL A 406 2.02 4.15 -17.43
N ASN A 407 2.73 4.34 -16.31
CA ASN A 407 2.43 5.37 -15.32
C ASN A 407 2.99 6.74 -15.71
N ALA A 408 2.51 7.26 -16.84
CA ALA A 408 2.75 8.65 -17.23
C ALA A 408 1.71 9.59 -16.58
N SER A 409 1.79 10.88 -16.88
CA SER A 409 0.78 11.88 -16.49
C SER A 409 0.08 12.42 -17.73
N PRO A 410 -1.12 11.93 -18.10
CA PRO A 410 -1.90 10.85 -17.45
C PRO A 410 -1.43 9.43 -17.83
N ALA A 411 -1.75 8.45 -16.99
CA ALA A 411 -1.37 7.05 -17.21
C ALA A 411 -2.14 6.43 -18.39
N TYR A 412 -1.55 5.46 -19.08
CA TYR A 412 -2.17 4.83 -20.25
C TYR A 412 -1.80 3.36 -20.41
N ILE A 413 -2.62 2.61 -21.17
CA ILE A 413 -2.40 1.20 -21.46
C ILE A 413 -2.03 1.05 -22.94
N LEU A 414 -0.92 0.37 -23.19
CA LEU A 414 -0.47 -0.03 -24.51
C LEU A 414 -0.67 -1.53 -24.71
N THR A 415 -1.13 -1.91 -25.90
CA THR A 415 -1.13 -3.29 -26.37
C THR A 415 -0.36 -3.38 -27.67
N VAL A 416 0.11 -4.58 -28.01
CA VAL A 416 0.84 -4.81 -29.26
C VAL A 416 0.07 -5.78 -30.12
N GLY A 417 -0.20 -5.42 -31.38
CA GLY A 417 -0.78 -6.30 -32.38
C GLY A 417 0.16 -7.46 -32.74
N ALA A 418 -0.37 -8.55 -33.31
CA ALA A 418 0.46 -9.68 -33.75
C ALA A 418 1.45 -9.29 -34.86
N ASN A 419 1.20 -8.16 -35.52
CA ASN A 419 2.07 -7.52 -36.50
C ASN A 419 3.12 -6.58 -35.87
N GLY A 420 3.29 -6.59 -34.53
CA GLY A 420 4.24 -5.73 -33.83
C GLY A 420 3.82 -4.26 -33.71
N GLN A 421 2.60 -3.89 -34.13
CA GLN A 421 2.12 -2.51 -34.05
C GLN A 421 1.59 -2.18 -32.67
N TRP A 422 2.08 -1.10 -32.08
CA TRP A 422 1.63 -0.60 -30.78
C TRP A 422 0.31 0.15 -30.90
N GLN A 423 -0.60 -0.10 -29.96
CA GLN A 423 -1.88 0.58 -29.88
C GLN A 423 -2.15 1.02 -28.44
N ARG A 424 -2.43 2.31 -28.26
CA ARG A 424 -2.90 2.85 -26.98
C ARG A 424 -4.40 2.58 -26.85
N VAL A 425 -4.77 1.65 -25.98
CA VAL A 425 -6.15 1.18 -25.82
C VAL A 425 -6.93 1.93 -24.75
N TYR A 426 -6.23 2.64 -23.85
CA TYR A 426 -6.80 3.45 -22.79
C TYR A 426 -5.85 4.58 -22.38
N THR A 427 -6.42 5.71 -21.99
CA THR A 427 -5.73 6.83 -21.32
C THR A 427 -6.58 7.25 -20.14
N ALA A 428 -5.97 7.40 -18.97
CA ALA A 428 -6.65 7.85 -17.77
C ALA A 428 -7.13 9.29 -17.92
N THR A 429 -8.27 9.61 -17.31
CA THR A 429 -8.84 10.97 -17.34
C THR A 429 -8.15 11.90 -16.35
N SER A 430 -7.52 11.36 -15.30
CA SER A 430 -6.80 12.14 -14.30
C SER A 430 -5.28 11.99 -14.46
N PRO A 431 -4.51 13.08 -14.34
CA PRO A 431 -3.04 13.03 -14.30
C PRO A 431 -2.49 12.32 -13.05
N THR A 432 -3.32 12.13 -12.01
CA THR A 432 -2.91 11.48 -10.76
C THR A 432 -3.31 10.01 -10.67
N PHE A 433 -3.94 9.45 -11.70
CA PHE A 433 -4.26 8.02 -11.73
C PHE A 433 -2.98 7.21 -11.96
N ARG A 434 -2.80 6.11 -11.22
CA ARG A 434 -1.62 5.23 -11.32
C ARG A 434 -2.03 3.76 -11.30
N PHE A 435 -1.36 2.94 -12.11
CA PHE A 435 -1.41 1.49 -12.05
C PHE A 435 -0.40 1.00 -11.02
N GLU A 436 -0.81 0.05 -10.16
CA GLU A 436 0.07 -0.53 -9.15
C GLU A 436 0.50 -1.94 -9.52
N THR A 437 -0.45 -2.79 -9.93
CA THR A 437 -0.15 -4.17 -10.37
C THR A 437 -1.34 -4.76 -11.15
N VAL A 438 -1.15 -5.93 -11.75
CA VAL A 438 -2.21 -6.69 -12.43
C VAL A 438 -2.33 -8.07 -11.81
N LEU A 439 -3.50 -8.37 -11.27
CA LEU A 439 -3.80 -9.65 -10.66
C LEU A 439 -4.58 -10.54 -11.64
N SER A 440 -3.97 -11.65 -12.04
CA SER A 440 -4.61 -12.67 -12.87
C SER A 440 -4.57 -14.00 -12.14
N ASP A 441 -5.70 -14.43 -11.59
CA ASP A 441 -5.85 -15.74 -10.93
C ASP A 441 -6.18 -16.88 -11.92
N GLY A 442 -6.23 -16.57 -13.22
CA GLY A 442 -6.63 -17.51 -14.28
C GLY A 442 -8.13 -17.86 -14.29
N GLN A 443 -8.89 -17.44 -13.26
CA GLN A 443 -10.30 -17.74 -13.06
C GLN A 443 -11.19 -16.49 -13.17
N GLY A 444 -10.82 -15.54 -14.02
CA GLY A 444 -11.66 -14.35 -14.23
C GLY A 444 -11.10 -13.42 -15.28
N ALA A 445 -11.73 -12.26 -15.41
CA ALA A 445 -11.04 -11.12 -16.01
C ALA A 445 -9.92 -10.67 -15.05
N PRO A 446 -8.73 -10.31 -15.54
CA PRO A 446 -7.68 -9.76 -14.70
C PRO A 446 -8.16 -8.52 -13.94
N GLU A 447 -7.81 -8.43 -12.66
CA GLU A 447 -8.04 -7.24 -11.84
C GLU A 447 -6.82 -6.30 -11.99
N ILE A 448 -7.03 -5.13 -12.57
CA ILE A 448 -6.01 -4.08 -12.70
C ILE A 448 -6.07 -3.24 -11.43
N VAL A 449 -5.07 -3.39 -10.57
CA VAL A 449 -4.96 -2.69 -9.30
C VAL A 449 -4.34 -1.31 -9.53
N THR A 450 -4.91 -0.31 -8.88
CA THR A 450 -4.68 1.10 -9.19
C THR A 450 -4.74 1.95 -7.93
N ASN A 451 -4.10 3.10 -8.01
CA ASN A 451 -4.29 4.23 -7.12
C ASN A 451 -5.06 5.32 -7.87
N ASP A 452 -6.32 5.48 -7.51
CA ASP A 452 -7.29 6.21 -8.30
C ASP A 452 -7.87 7.41 -7.52
N PRO A 453 -7.86 8.63 -8.09
CA PRO A 453 -8.40 9.80 -7.41
C PRO A 453 -9.91 9.76 -7.18
N SER A 454 -10.38 10.70 -6.37
CA SER A 454 -11.82 10.92 -6.15
C SER A 454 -12.55 11.22 -7.46
N MET A 455 -13.81 10.77 -7.56
CA MET A 455 -14.62 10.96 -8.76
C MET A 455 -15.01 12.44 -8.98
N ILE A 456 -15.22 13.19 -7.89
CA ILE A 456 -15.71 14.58 -7.95
C ILE A 456 -14.72 15.53 -7.29
N ARG A 457 -14.02 15.10 -6.23
CA ARG A 457 -13.11 15.99 -5.51
C ARG A 457 -11.87 16.24 -6.35
N ASN A 458 -11.62 17.51 -6.68
CA ASN A 458 -10.37 17.94 -7.29
C ASN A 458 -9.23 17.93 -6.26
N SER A 459 -8.79 16.73 -5.87
CA SER A 459 -7.71 16.51 -4.92
C SER A 459 -6.78 15.42 -5.45
N PRO A 460 -5.46 15.56 -5.30
CA PRO A 460 -4.51 14.55 -5.74
C PRO A 460 -4.53 13.27 -4.88
N ILE A 461 -5.36 13.22 -3.83
CA ILE A 461 -5.51 12.04 -2.97
C ILE A 461 -5.99 10.86 -3.81
N ARG A 462 -5.24 9.76 -3.73
CA ARG A 462 -5.52 8.50 -4.43
C ARG A 462 -6.06 7.47 -3.44
N TYR A 463 -6.93 6.61 -3.94
CA TYR A 463 -7.55 5.53 -3.20
C TYR A 463 -7.23 4.21 -3.87
N PHE A 464 -6.86 3.23 -3.05
CA PHE A 464 -6.57 1.88 -3.51
C PHE A 464 -7.81 1.25 -4.15
N SER A 465 -7.75 0.96 -5.44
CA SER A 465 -8.90 0.53 -6.24
C SER A 465 -8.49 -0.57 -7.21
N ALA A 466 -9.46 -1.34 -7.71
CA ALA A 466 -9.22 -2.13 -8.92
C ALA A 466 -10.31 -1.97 -9.96
N TYR A 467 -9.88 -2.25 -11.17
CA TYR A 467 -10.62 -2.10 -12.40
C TYR A 467 -10.51 -3.35 -13.24
N ARG A 468 -11.56 -3.62 -14.01
CA ARG A 468 -11.50 -4.52 -15.15
C ARG A 468 -11.56 -3.71 -16.44
N PHE A 469 -10.80 -4.16 -17.43
CA PHE A 469 -10.84 -3.55 -18.75
C PHE A 469 -12.02 -4.12 -19.56
N ILE A 470 -12.85 -3.23 -20.10
CA ILE A 470 -13.93 -3.57 -21.04
C ILE A 470 -13.52 -3.07 -22.43
N PRO A 471 -13.22 -3.96 -23.37
CA PRO A 471 -12.86 -3.56 -24.74
C PRO A 471 -14.07 -2.94 -25.44
N GLY A 472 -13.85 -1.83 -26.13
CA GLY A 472 -14.83 -1.22 -27.03
C GLY A 472 -14.67 -1.69 -28.47
N ALA A 473 -15.69 -1.44 -29.30
CA ALA A 473 -15.71 -1.88 -30.70
C ALA A 473 -14.62 -1.23 -31.58
N ASN A 474 -14.06 -0.10 -31.15
CA ASN A 474 -13.12 0.70 -31.94
C ASN A 474 -11.64 0.45 -31.55
N GLY A 475 -11.34 -0.64 -30.83
CA GLY A 475 -9.99 -0.92 -30.32
C GLY A 475 -9.59 -0.13 -29.07
N HIS A 476 -10.36 0.91 -28.70
CA HIS A 476 -10.27 1.57 -27.40
C HIS A 476 -11.26 0.94 -26.42
N GLY A 477 -10.85 0.77 -25.16
CA GLY A 477 -11.71 0.27 -24.09
C GLY A 477 -11.85 1.24 -22.93
N GLN A 478 -12.58 0.80 -21.92
CA GLN A 478 -12.80 1.56 -20.69
C GLN A 478 -12.46 0.70 -19.47
N LEU A 479 -11.96 1.35 -18.43
CA LEU A 479 -11.80 0.74 -17.13
C LEU A 479 -13.11 0.87 -16.35
N VAL A 480 -13.66 -0.25 -15.90
CA VAL A 480 -14.82 -0.29 -15.01
C VAL A 480 -14.38 -0.74 -13.62
N ARG A 481 -14.68 0.09 -12.62
CA ARG A 481 -14.23 -0.11 -11.24
C ARG A 481 -14.98 -1.29 -10.62
N ASP A 482 -14.23 -2.27 -10.12
CA ASP A 482 -14.80 -3.40 -9.40
C ASP A 482 -14.93 -3.09 -7.91
N TRP A 483 -13.93 -2.41 -7.33
CA TRP A 483 -13.93 -2.00 -5.93
C TRP A 483 -13.02 -0.81 -5.68
N ARG A 484 -13.24 -0.15 -4.54
CA ARG A 484 -12.40 0.94 -4.04
C ARG A 484 -12.36 0.88 -2.52
N VAL A 485 -11.15 0.92 -1.99
CA VAL A 485 -10.85 1.03 -0.57
C VAL A 485 -10.47 2.47 -0.27
N PHE A 486 -11.18 3.09 0.67
CA PHE A 486 -10.94 4.48 1.09
C PHE A 486 -9.81 4.59 2.13
N ARG A 487 -8.71 3.88 1.87
CA ARG A 487 -7.41 4.05 2.51
C ARG A 487 -6.52 4.78 1.53
N THR A 488 -5.94 5.89 1.98
CA THR A 488 -5.00 6.68 1.20
C THR A 488 -3.59 6.17 1.44
N ASN A 489 -2.64 6.56 0.58
CA ASN A 489 -1.21 6.30 0.75
C ASN A 489 -0.83 4.80 0.67
N VAL A 490 -1.64 3.97 0.01
CA VAL A 490 -1.26 2.58 -0.24
C VAL A 490 -0.29 2.53 -1.42
N VAL A 491 0.91 2.01 -1.21
CA VAL A 491 2.00 1.93 -2.21
C VAL A 491 2.66 0.56 -2.15
N ASN A 492 3.57 0.28 -3.10
CA ASN A 492 4.32 -0.98 -3.19
C ASN A 492 3.44 -2.23 -3.08
N VAL A 493 2.41 -2.29 -3.93
CA VAL A 493 1.42 -3.38 -3.90
C VAL A 493 1.91 -4.55 -4.73
N THR A 494 2.40 -5.58 -4.04
CA THR A 494 3.04 -6.72 -4.70
C THR A 494 2.33 -8.03 -4.37
N PRO A 495 2.08 -8.90 -5.36
CA PRO A 495 1.58 -10.25 -5.10
C PRO A 495 2.51 -11.04 -4.18
N LEU A 496 1.92 -11.75 -3.21
CA LEU A 496 2.64 -12.56 -2.22
C LEU A 496 1.96 -13.91 -2.04
N ARG A 497 2.76 -14.99 -2.01
CA ARG A 497 2.30 -16.34 -1.65
C ARG A 497 2.88 -16.78 -0.30
N LEU A 498 2.09 -16.61 0.76
CA LEU A 498 2.48 -17.01 2.12
C LEU A 498 2.70 -18.52 2.30
N SER A 499 1.98 -19.35 1.54
CA SER A 499 2.24 -20.79 1.43
C SER A 499 1.60 -21.37 0.18
N ALA A 500 2.01 -22.56 -0.23
CA ALA A 500 1.40 -23.27 -1.36
C ALA A 500 -0.12 -23.52 -1.22
N SER A 501 -0.66 -23.48 0.01
CA SER A 501 -2.08 -23.69 0.31
C SER A 501 -2.85 -22.42 0.71
N ALA A 502 -2.13 -21.31 0.91
CA ALA A 502 -2.72 -20.04 1.31
C ALA A 502 -3.46 -19.38 0.12
N PRO A 503 -4.48 -18.54 0.38
CA PRO A 503 -5.04 -17.69 -0.66
C PRO A 503 -3.96 -16.76 -1.22
N ASN A 504 -4.08 -16.38 -2.50
CA ASN A 504 -3.25 -15.32 -3.06
C ASN A 504 -3.42 -14.05 -2.22
N ALA A 505 -2.30 -13.53 -1.73
CA ALA A 505 -2.24 -12.34 -0.90
C ALA A 505 -1.53 -11.22 -1.65
N LEU A 506 -1.66 -10.00 -1.12
CA LEU A 506 -0.93 -8.82 -1.54
C LEU A 506 -0.18 -8.31 -0.32
N ALA A 507 1.11 -8.07 -0.48
CA ALA A 507 1.87 -7.22 0.42
C ALA A 507 1.69 -5.76 -0.04
N LEU A 508 1.53 -4.85 0.91
CA LEU A 508 1.44 -3.43 0.64
C LEU A 508 2.08 -2.62 1.76
N ASP A 509 2.54 -1.42 1.41
CA ASP A 509 3.07 -0.43 2.34
C ASP A 509 2.12 0.77 2.44
N ILE A 510 2.14 1.44 3.60
CA ILE A 510 1.42 2.68 3.83
C ILE A 510 2.42 3.84 3.88
N TYR A 511 2.45 4.62 2.79
CA TYR A 511 3.35 5.75 2.61
C TYR A 511 3.28 6.72 3.80
N GLY A 512 4.45 6.97 4.38
CA GLY A 512 4.71 7.88 5.48
C GLY A 512 4.50 7.27 6.86
N THR A 513 4.14 5.99 6.98
CA THR A 513 3.95 5.34 8.28
C THR A 513 4.90 4.18 8.54
N GLY A 514 5.46 3.54 7.52
CA GLY A 514 6.25 2.32 7.68
C GLY A 514 5.42 1.09 8.06
N ASP A 515 4.10 1.15 7.88
CA ASP A 515 3.20 0.04 8.14
C ASP A 515 3.10 -0.87 6.91
N TYR A 516 3.37 -2.15 7.12
CA TYR A 516 3.15 -3.21 6.15
C TYR A 516 1.86 -3.96 6.47
N LEU A 517 1.06 -4.20 5.43
CA LEU A 517 -0.12 -5.04 5.53
C LEU A 517 -0.02 -6.19 4.52
N VAL A 518 -0.42 -7.38 4.96
CA VAL A 518 -0.68 -8.50 4.05
C VAL A 518 -2.17 -8.74 4.01
N ILE A 519 -2.75 -8.55 2.81
CA ILE A 519 -4.18 -8.64 2.60
C ILE A 519 -4.53 -9.75 1.61
N ALA A 520 -5.61 -10.47 1.88
CA ALA A 520 -6.17 -11.45 0.94
C ALA A 520 -7.61 -11.10 0.60
N ARG A 521 -8.02 -11.42 -0.63
CA ARG A 521 -9.37 -11.10 -1.13
C ARG A 521 -10.46 -11.72 -0.25
N SER A 522 -11.44 -10.92 0.15
CA SER A 522 -12.62 -11.39 0.88
C SER A 522 -13.83 -11.43 -0.04
N HIS A 523 -14.59 -12.52 0.01
CA HIS A 523 -15.85 -12.68 -0.70
C HIS A 523 -17.07 -12.35 0.18
N TRP A 524 -16.85 -11.85 1.39
CA TRP A 524 -17.93 -11.51 2.32
C TRP A 524 -18.49 -10.12 1.97
N PRO A 525 -19.81 -10.00 1.72
CA PRO A 525 -20.43 -8.72 1.32
C PRO A 525 -20.66 -7.80 2.54
N LEU A 526 -19.60 -7.48 3.28
CA LEU A 526 -19.69 -6.76 4.56
C LEU A 526 -20.29 -5.36 4.39
N LEU A 527 -19.96 -4.65 3.31
CA LEU A 527 -20.54 -3.34 3.02
C LEU A 527 -22.06 -3.45 2.82
N GLN A 528 -22.51 -4.36 1.96
CA GLN A 528 -23.93 -4.57 1.67
C GLN A 528 -24.68 -5.00 2.94
N LEU A 529 -24.13 -5.93 3.72
CA LEU A 529 -24.71 -6.37 4.99
C LEU A 529 -24.81 -5.22 5.99
N SER A 530 -23.82 -4.34 6.06
CA SER A 530 -23.82 -3.18 6.96
C SER A 530 -24.87 -2.15 6.56
N CYS A 531 -25.02 -1.88 5.25
CA CYS A 531 -26.07 -1.02 4.73
C CYS A 531 -27.47 -1.59 5.01
N VAL A 532 -27.67 -2.90 4.83
CA VAL A 532 -28.94 -3.58 5.17
C VAL A 532 -29.21 -3.50 6.68
N ALA A 533 -28.20 -3.76 7.52
CA ALA A 533 -28.34 -3.64 8.97
C ALA A 533 -28.70 -2.21 9.39
N LEU A 534 -28.06 -1.20 8.80
CA LEU A 534 -28.38 0.21 9.06
C LEU A 534 -29.82 0.55 8.67
N ALA A 535 -30.26 0.10 7.49
CA ALA A 535 -31.62 0.29 7.02
C ALA A 535 -32.66 -0.39 7.94
N LEU A 536 -32.38 -1.62 8.40
CA LEU A 536 -33.24 -2.33 9.35
C LEU A 536 -33.33 -1.61 10.70
N ILE A 537 -32.22 -1.04 11.19
CA ILE A 537 -32.22 -0.23 12.43
C ILE A 537 -33.09 1.02 12.24
N PHE A 538 -33.02 1.67 11.07
CA PHE A 538 -33.87 2.83 10.79
C PHE A 538 -35.36 2.45 10.70
N ILE A 539 -35.70 1.42 9.93
CA ILE A 539 -37.08 0.94 9.75
C ILE A 539 -37.64 0.48 11.10
N GLY A 540 -36.87 -0.32 11.86
CA GLY A 540 -37.27 -0.79 13.18
C GLY A 540 -37.53 0.36 14.16
N GLY A 541 -36.68 1.39 14.16
CA GLY A 541 -36.89 2.59 14.98
C GLY A 541 -38.17 3.35 14.59
N TRP A 542 -38.48 3.45 13.31
CA TRP A 542 -39.71 4.07 12.82
C TRP A 542 -40.97 3.26 13.16
N LEU A 543 -40.96 1.95 12.95
CA LEU A 543 -42.11 1.07 13.22
C LEU A 543 -42.42 0.98 14.72
N TYR A 544 -41.41 1.07 15.58
CA TYR A 544 -41.60 1.01 17.03
C TYR A 544 -42.14 2.32 17.64
N ARG A 545 -42.08 3.43 16.89
CA ARG A 545 -42.50 4.77 17.33
C ARG A 545 -44.02 4.92 17.55
N PRO A 546 -44.92 4.50 16.65
CA PRO A 546 -46.37 4.60 16.86
C PRO A 546 -46.89 3.68 17.99
N SER A 547 -46.29 2.50 18.19
CA SER A 547 -46.68 1.57 19.25
C SER A 547 -46.49 2.15 20.66
N ARG A 548 -45.46 2.99 20.86
CA ARG A 548 -45.24 3.72 22.13
C ARG A 548 -46.16 4.91 22.36
N ARG A 549 -46.62 5.60 21.31
CA ARG A 549 -47.62 6.68 21.44
C ARG A 549 -48.94 6.12 21.99
N LYS A 550 -49.35 4.94 21.52
CA LYS A 550 -50.57 4.25 22.02
C LYS A 550 -50.45 3.77 23.47
N GLU A 551 -49.26 3.40 23.94
CA GLU A 551 -49.04 3.05 25.36
C GLU A 551 -48.94 4.28 26.27
N GLY A 552 -48.45 5.41 25.75
CA GLY A 552 -48.39 6.69 26.47
C GLY A 552 -49.73 7.40 26.59
N GLU A 553 -50.66 7.19 25.66
CA GLU A 553 -52.05 7.69 25.74
C GLU A 553 -52.98 6.80 26.58
N ARG A 554 -52.55 5.58 26.92
CA ARG A 554 -53.30 4.64 27.79
C ARG A 554 -52.88 4.67 29.26
N ARG A 555 -51.91 5.53 29.61
CA ARG A 555 -51.51 5.85 30.98
C ARG A 555 -51.88 7.30 31.27
#